data_AF-A0A918YKN7-F1
#
_entry.id   AF-A0A918YKN7-F1
#
_cell.length_a   1.000
_cell.length_b   1.000
_cell.length_c   1.000
_cell.angle_alpha   90.00
_cell.angle_beta   90.00
_cell.angle_gamma   90.00
#
_symmetry.space_group_name_H-M   'P 1'
#
loop_
_entity.id
_entity.type
_entity.pdbx_description
1 polymer ?
#
loop_
_entity_poly.entity_id
_entity_poly.type
_entity_poly.pdbx_seq_one_letter_code
_entity_poly.pdbx_strand_id
1 'polypeptide(L)'
;MHEGAYVKVTVKYGLIRLISTTLDLGEQLKDHDAPVQLPVEAGQVSLPIYYGDFFANNTPPGTYSVFADAYTDDDEGLACVKATVTVPLP
;
A
#
# COMPACT_ATOMS: atom_id res chain seq x y z
N MET A 1 15.24 10.40 1.32
CA MET A 1 14.58 9.67 0.21
C MET A 1 14.74 10.51 -1.05
N HIS A 2 15.28 9.94 -2.13
CA HIS A 2 15.38 10.62 -3.43
C HIS A 2 14.00 10.66 -4.11
N GLU A 3 13.77 11.67 -4.94
CA GLU A 3 12.59 11.73 -5.83
C GLU A 3 12.63 10.53 -6.78
N GLY A 4 11.66 9.61 -6.66
CA GLY A 4 11.59 8.39 -7.48
C GLY A 4 11.39 7.08 -6.73
N ALA A 5 11.30 7.10 -5.39
CA ALA A 5 10.88 5.93 -4.62
C ALA A 5 9.47 5.49 -5.04
N TYR A 6 9.25 4.18 -5.18
CA TYR A 6 8.00 3.64 -5.71
C TYR A 6 7.53 2.38 -4.97
N VAL A 7 6.24 2.07 -5.07
CA VAL A 7 5.63 0.86 -4.50
C VAL A 7 4.98 0.05 -5.59
N LYS A 8 5.33 -1.24 -5.65
CA LYS A 8 4.64 -2.24 -6.47
C LYS A 8 3.53 -2.87 -5.65
N VAL A 9 2.28 -2.65 -6.05
CA VAL A 9 1.09 -3.17 -5.37
C VAL A 9 0.45 -4.26 -6.22
N THR A 10 0.27 -5.44 -5.61
CA THR A 10 -0.48 -6.55 -6.19
C THR A 10 -1.61 -6.97 -5.26
N VAL A 11 -2.83 -7.01 -5.78
CA VAL A 11 -4.00 -7.54 -5.07
C VAL A 11 -4.49 -8.79 -5.79
N LYS A 12 -4.59 -9.88 -5.04
CA LYS A 12 -5.16 -11.15 -5.50
C LYS A 12 -6.51 -11.39 -4.85
N TYR A 13 -7.41 -12.03 -5.58
CA TYR A 13 -8.66 -12.56 -5.06
C TYR A 13 -8.66 -14.07 -5.27
N GLY A 14 -8.46 -14.83 -4.20
CA GLY A 14 -8.10 -16.24 -4.28
C GLY A 14 -6.84 -16.44 -5.13
N LEU A 15 -6.99 -17.15 -6.26
CA LEU A 15 -5.88 -17.48 -7.17
C LEU A 15 -5.69 -16.46 -8.31
N ILE A 16 -6.67 -15.58 -8.55
CA ILE A 16 -6.59 -14.59 -9.65
C ILE A 16 -5.96 -13.29 -9.16
N ARG A 17 -5.28 -12.56 -10.06
CA ARG A 17 -4.72 -11.24 -9.79
C ARG A 17 -5.69 -10.16 -10.27
N LEU A 18 -6.22 -9.36 -9.35
CA LEU A 18 -7.14 -8.26 -9.66
C LEU A 18 -6.37 -6.98 -10.01
N ILE A 19 -5.40 -6.61 -9.18
CA ILE A 19 -4.63 -5.37 -9.32
C ILE A 19 -3.14 -5.72 -9.40
N SER A 20 -2.43 -5.04 -10.28
CA SER A 20 -0.98 -5.10 -10.41
C SER A 20 -0.50 -3.77 -10.94
N THR A 21 -0.14 -2.85 -10.05
CA THR A 21 0.24 -1.49 -10.41
C THR A 21 1.52 -1.07 -9.69
N THR A 22 2.18 -0.06 -10.24
CA THR A 22 3.32 0.61 -9.61
C THR A 22 2.91 2.05 -9.35
N LEU A 23 3.13 2.52 -8.13
CA LEU A 23 2.73 3.85 -7.67
C LEU A 23 3.98 4.60 -7.21
N ASP A 24 4.06 5.89 -7.51
CA ASP A 24 5.09 6.77 -6.94
C ASP A 24 4.81 6.97 -5.44
N LEU A 25 5.77 6.63 -4.59
CA LEU A 25 5.59 6.71 -3.14
C LEU A 25 5.51 8.17 -2.67
N GLY A 26 6.19 9.08 -3.35
CA GLY A 26 6.20 10.49 -3.02
C GLY A 26 4.85 11.17 -3.28
N GLU A 27 4.22 10.88 -4.42
CA GLU A 27 2.87 11.35 -4.74
C GLU A 27 1.84 10.78 -3.76
N GLN A 28 1.92 9.48 -3.45
CA GLN A 28 0.98 8.83 -2.53
C GLN A 28 1.05 9.39 -1.09
N LEU A 29 2.23 9.82 -0.63
CA LEU A 29 2.38 10.47 0.67
C LEU A 29 1.81 11.90 0.69
N LYS A 30 1.83 12.61 -0.45
CA LYS A 30 1.23 13.94 -0.58
C LYS A 30 -0.30 13.90 -0.67
N ASP A 31 -0.85 12.92 -1.38
CA ASP A 31 -2.29 12.81 -1.63
C ASP A 31 -3.11 12.47 -0.37
N HIS A 32 -2.48 11.83 0.62
CA HIS A 32 -3.13 11.35 1.84
C HIS A 32 -2.94 12.23 3.10
N ASP A 33 -2.52 13.50 2.96
CA ASP A 33 -2.27 14.40 4.10
C ASP A 33 -1.32 13.77 5.15
N ALA A 34 -0.43 12.87 4.72
CA ALA A 34 0.54 12.27 5.62
C ALA A 34 1.46 13.39 6.14
N PRO A 35 1.66 13.55 7.46
CA PRO A 35 2.52 14.60 8.03
C PRO A 35 4.02 14.31 7.82
N VAL A 36 4.37 13.76 6.66
CA VAL A 36 5.71 13.35 6.28
C VAL A 36 6.22 14.33 5.24
N GLN A 37 7.08 15.24 5.68
CA GLN A 37 7.83 16.10 4.78
C GLN A 37 8.94 15.27 4.14
N LEU A 38 8.90 15.13 2.82
CA LEU A 38 10.02 14.61 2.05
C LEU A 38 11.14 15.67 2.03
N PRO A 39 12.41 15.29 2.18
CA PRO A 39 12.95 13.93 2.30
C PRO A 39 12.77 13.35 3.71
N VAL A 40 12.20 12.14 3.80
CA VAL A 40 12.09 11.42 5.08
C VAL A 40 13.48 11.06 5.57
N GLU A 41 13.85 11.54 6.75
CA GLU A 41 15.09 11.17 7.44
C GLU A 41 14.95 9.83 8.15
N ALA A 42 16.08 9.17 8.42
CA ALA A 42 16.08 7.94 9.20
C ALA A 42 15.56 8.23 10.62
N GLY A 43 14.42 7.65 10.98
CA GLY A 43 13.76 7.92 12.26
C GLY A 43 12.42 7.21 12.36
N GLN A 44 11.80 7.30 13.54
CA GLN A 44 10.47 6.72 13.77
C GLN A 44 9.40 7.70 13.29
N VAL A 45 8.64 7.28 12.28
CA VAL A 45 7.50 8.04 11.75
C VAL A 45 6.22 7.28 12.10
N SER A 46 5.29 7.95 12.78
CA SER A 46 3.96 7.41 13.10
C SER A 46 2.94 7.97 12.12
N LEU A 47 2.42 7.12 11.24
CA LEU A 47 1.37 7.46 10.27
C LEU A 47 0.04 6.83 10.72
N PRO A 48 -0.89 7.61 11.28
CA PRO A 48 -2.23 7.11 11.55
C PRO A 48 -2.99 7.01 10.23
N ILE A 49 -3.15 5.79 9.72
CA ILE A 49 -3.93 5.55 8.50
C ILE A 49 -5.35 5.12 8.91
N TYR A 50 -6.35 5.91 8.49
CA TYR A 50 -7.76 5.62 8.69
C TYR A 50 -8.38 5.18 7.37
N TYR A 51 -8.83 3.92 7.29
CA TYR A 51 -9.68 3.46 6.21
C TYR A 51 -11.10 3.27 6.77
N GLY A 52 -12.05 4.08 6.32
CA GLY A 52 -13.44 4.02 6.78
C GLY A 52 -14.18 2.75 6.34
N ASP A 53 -15.36 2.52 6.92
CA ASP A 53 -16.18 1.30 6.76
C ASP A 53 -16.73 1.05 5.34
N PHE A 54 -16.49 1.95 4.38
CA PHE A 54 -17.06 1.89 3.03
C PHE A 54 -16.63 0.65 2.24
N PHE A 55 -15.48 0.07 2.58
CA PHE A 55 -14.94 -1.12 1.92
C PHE A 55 -15.76 -2.38 2.20
N ALA A 56 -16.37 -2.51 3.37
CA ALA A 56 -16.99 -3.77 3.79
C ALA A 56 -18.31 -4.08 3.05
N ASN A 57 -19.14 -3.08 2.76
CA ASN A 57 -20.49 -3.33 2.21
C ASN A 57 -20.54 -3.63 0.70
N ASN A 58 -19.51 -3.25 -0.06
CA ASN A 58 -19.51 -3.38 -1.53
C ASN A 58 -18.43 -4.34 -2.05
N THR A 59 -17.64 -4.96 -1.17
CA THR A 59 -16.57 -5.89 -1.58
C THR A 59 -17.11 -7.31 -1.61
N PRO A 60 -16.96 -8.05 -2.74
CA PRO A 60 -17.38 -9.43 -2.82
C PRO A 60 -16.80 -10.30 -1.69
N PRO A 61 -17.56 -11.28 -1.18
CA PRO A 61 -17.10 -12.19 -0.15
C PRO A 61 -15.99 -13.09 -0.71
N GLY A 62 -14.90 -13.24 0.02
CA GLY A 62 -13.76 -14.07 -0.39
C GLY A 62 -12.44 -13.60 0.23
N THR A 63 -11.35 -14.21 -0.21
CA THR A 63 -10.01 -13.94 0.34
C THR A 63 -9.23 -13.02 -0.60
N TYR A 64 -8.84 -11.88 -0.06
CA TYR A 64 -7.99 -10.90 -0.72
C TYR A 64 -6.59 -10.97 -0.14
N SER A 65 -5.58 -11.14 -0.99
CA SER A 65 -4.17 -11.07 -0.59
C SER A 65 -3.52 -9.85 -1.22
N VAL A 66 -3.03 -8.94 -0.37
CA VAL A 66 -2.36 -7.71 -0.76
C VAL A 66 -0.87 -7.87 -0.55
N PHE A 67 -0.10 -7.56 -1.59
CA PHE A 67 1.36 -7.53 -1.58
C PHE A 67 1.79 -6.13 -1.99
N ALA A 68 2.59 -5.47 -1.15
CA ALA A 68 3.15 -4.16 -1.42
C ALA A 68 4.65 -4.19 -1.15
N ASP A 69 5.44 -4.04 -2.19
CA ASP A 69 6.90 -3.98 -2.13
C ASP A 69 7.35 -2.57 -2.47
N ALA A 70 8.04 -1.90 -1.54
CA ALA A 70 8.52 -0.54 -1.68
C ALA A 70 10.02 -0.54 -2.00
N TYR A 71 10.41 0.33 -2.92
CA TYR A 71 11.78 0.45 -3.42
C TYR A 71 12.23 1.91 -3.44
N THR A 72 13.55 2.12 -3.34
CA THR A 72 14.18 3.40 -3.71
C THR A 72 14.15 3.59 -5.23
N ASP A 73 14.53 4.79 -5.67
CA ASP A 73 14.79 5.11 -7.07
C ASP A 73 15.92 4.26 -7.69
N ASP A 74 16.87 3.80 -6.89
CA ASP A 74 17.95 2.87 -7.27
C ASP A 74 17.53 1.38 -7.24
N ASP A 75 16.23 1.07 -7.18
CA ASP A 75 15.68 -0.29 -7.07
C ASP A 75 16.07 -1.06 -5.78
N GLU A 76 16.55 -0.36 -4.75
CA GLU A 76 16.87 -0.99 -3.45
C GLU A 76 15.60 -1.22 -2.62
N GLY A 77 15.47 -2.40 -2.02
CA GLY A 77 14.29 -2.74 -1.23
C GLY A 77 14.19 -1.94 0.07
N LEU A 78 13.10 -1.18 0.24
CA LEU A 78 12.82 -0.40 1.44
C LEU A 78 11.99 -1.19 2.45
N ALA A 79 10.86 -1.74 1.99
CA ALA A 79 9.90 -2.42 2.84
C ALA A 79 9.05 -3.41 2.03
N CYS A 80 8.54 -4.43 2.71
CA CYS A 80 7.62 -5.41 2.16
C CYS A 80 6.45 -5.57 3.12
N VAL A 81 5.23 -5.42 2.62
CA VAL A 81 4.00 -5.66 3.36
C VAL A 81 3.20 -6.75 2.66
N LYS A 82 2.77 -7.74 3.43
CA LYS A 82 1.88 -8.80 2.99
C LYS A 82 0.71 -8.88 3.94
N ALA A 83 -0.50 -8.71 3.41
CA ALA A 83 -1.72 -8.79 4.19
C ALA A 83 -2.69 -9.76 3.50
N THR A 84 -3.45 -10.48 4.30
CA THR A 84 -4.56 -11.29 3.80
C THR A 84 -5.80 -10.93 4.59
N VAL A 85 -6.87 -10.59 3.87
CA VAL A 85 -8.16 -10.21 4.42
C VAL A 85 -9.19 -11.19 3.87
N THR A 86 -9.99 -11.77 4.76
CA THR A 86 -11.12 -12.61 4.35
C THR A 86 -12.40 -11.86 4.64
N VAL A 87 -13.17 -11.59 3.59
CA VAL A 87 -14.50 -11.01 3.68
C VAL A 87 -15.51 -12.16 3.77
N PRO A 88 -16.24 -12.31 4.89
CA PRO A 88 -17.21 -13.39 5.03
C PRO A 88 -18.40 -13.20 4.09
N LEU A 89 -19.10 -14.29 3.80
CA LEU A 89 -20.42 -14.22 3.16
C LEU A 89 -21.39 -13.48 4.11
N PRO A 90 -22.22 -12.57 3.58
CA PRO A 90 -23.25 -11.90 4.37
C PRO A 90 -24.32 -12.87 4.90
#